data_AF-A0A0S3TU33-F1
#
_entry.id   AF-A0A0S3TU33-F1
#
_cell.length_a   1.000
_cell.length_b   1.000
_cell.length_c   1.000
_cell.angle_alpha   90.00
_cell.angle_beta   90.00
_cell.angle_gamma   90.00
#
_symmetry.space_group_name_H-M   'P 1'
#
loop_
_entity.id
_entity.type
_entity.pdbx_description
1 polymer ?
#
loop_
_entity_poly.entity_id
_entity_poly.type
_entity_poly.pdbx_seq_one_letter_code
_entity_poly.pdbx_strand_id
1 'polypeptide(L)' 'MTDLILPKAIKSVPDTHSDPNSVFAPLLPVLGEVLQCDRCFLYLRNPQTKLGKIAHWWRRNQQLPEMTDTDWRL' A
#
# COMPACT_ATOMS: atom_id res chain seq x y z
N MET A 1 -20.31 8.36 -16.95
CA MET A 1 -19.42 7.66 -16.00
C MET A 1 -18.15 7.33 -16.77
N THR A 2 -17.05 7.99 -16.46
CA THR A 2 -15.75 7.64 -17.03
C THR A 2 -15.41 6.26 -16.50
N ASP A 3 -15.42 5.27 -17.38
CA ASP A 3 -14.90 3.94 -17.09
C ASP A 3 -13.42 4.13 -16.76
N LEU A 4 -13.10 4.19 -15.47
CA LEU A 4 -11.72 4.28 -15.00
C LEU A 4 -11.07 2.94 -15.32
N ILE A 5 -10.41 2.87 -16.48
CA ILE A 5 -9.61 1.73 -16.88
C ILE A 5 -8.37 1.72 -15.99
N LEU A 6 -8.53 1.15 -14.79
CA LEU A 6 -7.40 0.77 -13.95
C LEU A 6 -6.44 -0.09 -14.79
N PRO A 7 -5.12 0.14 -14.71
CA PRO A 7 -4.12 -0.75 -15.32
C PRO A 7 -4.41 -2.20 -14.97
N LYS A 8 -4.23 -3.10 -15.94
CA LYS A 8 -4.56 -4.54 -15.81
C LYS A 8 -3.95 -5.16 -14.53
N ALA A 9 -2.73 -4.77 -14.18
CA ALA A 9 -2.03 -5.23 -12.98
C ALA A 9 -2.67 -4.78 -11.66
N ILE A 10 -3.39 -3.65 -11.65
CA ILE A 10 -4.10 -3.13 -10.47
C ILE A 10 -5.50 -3.76 -10.38
N LYS A 11 -6.17 -3.98 -11.51
CA LYS A 11 -7.50 -4.62 -11.55
C LYS A 11 -7.51 -6.05 -11.02
N SER A 12 -6.43 -6.82 -11.18
CA SER A 12 -6.39 -8.23 -10.78
C SER A 12 -6.30 -8.47 -9.27
N VAL A 13 -6.00 -7.44 -8.47
CA VAL A 13 -5.73 -7.59 -7.03
C VAL A 13 -7.01 -7.70 -6.19
N PRO A 14 -8.06 -6.85 -6.38
CA PRO A 14 -9.30 -6.95 -5.60
C PRO A 14 -10.12 -8.20 -5.91
N ASP A 15 -10.07 -8.70 -7.16
CA ASP A 15 -10.90 -9.83 -7.60
C ASP A 15 -10.46 -11.19 -7.01
N THR A 16 -9.30 -11.24 -6.34
CA THR A 16 -8.66 -12.48 -5.87
C THR A 16 -8.59 -12.59 -4.34
N HIS A 17 -8.86 -11.51 -3.59
CA HIS A 17 -8.58 -11.45 -2.15
C HIS A 17 -9.77 -10.91 -1.34
N SER A 18 -10.14 -11.62 -0.25
CA SER A 18 -11.31 -11.31 0.57
C SER A 18 -11.03 -10.43 1.79
N ASP A 19 -9.77 -10.24 2.19
CA ASP A 19 -9.39 -9.37 3.30
C ASP A 19 -8.52 -8.18 2.84
N PRO A 20 -8.63 -7.01 3.49
CA PRO A 20 -7.91 -5.80 3.07
C PRO A 20 -6.39 -5.96 3.01
N ASN A 21 -5.80 -6.73 3.93
CA ASN A 21 -4.34 -6.88 3.99
C ASN A 21 -3.83 -7.67 2.78
N SER A 22 -4.56 -8.72 2.39
CA SER A 22 -4.26 -9.51 1.20
C SER A 22 -4.46 -8.74 -0.11
N VAL A 23 -5.22 -7.65 -0.12
CA VAL A 23 -5.32 -6.73 -1.27
C VAL A 23 -4.16 -5.74 -1.27
N PHE A 24 -3.90 -5.04 -0.15
CA PHE A 24 -2.97 -3.91 -0.14
C PHE A 24 -1.50 -4.33 -0.16
N ALA A 25 -1.14 -5.43 0.48
CA ALA A 25 0.23 -5.94 0.48
C ALA A 25 0.79 -6.20 -0.94
N PRO A 26 0.09 -6.92 -1.85
CA PRO A 26 0.56 -7.08 -3.22
C PRO A 26 0.31 -5.87 -4.13
N LEU A 27 -0.63 -4.98 -3.78
CA LEU A 27 -0.90 -3.77 -4.57
C LEU A 27 0.25 -2.75 -4.50
N LEU A 28 0.88 -2.59 -3.34
CA LEU A 28 1.95 -1.61 -3.13
C LEU A 28 3.16 -1.80 -4.08
N PRO A 29 3.69 -3.01 -4.29
CA PRO A 29 4.69 -3.27 -5.33
C PRO A 29 4.22 -2.85 -6.73
N VAL A 30 3.00 -3.23 -7.11
CA VAL A 30 2.46 -2.91 -8.44
C VAL A 30 2.37 -1.40 -8.63
N LEU A 31 1.91 -0.66 -7.63
CA LEU A 31 1.86 0.79 -7.65
C LEU A 31 3.26 1.40 -7.75
N GLY A 32 4.22 0.91 -6.98
CA GLY A 32 5.60 1.37 -7.01
C GLY A 32 6.23 1.22 -8.40
N GLU A 33 6.01 0.09 -9.06
CA GLU A 33 6.49 -0.14 -10.42
C GLU A 33 5.75 0.74 -11.45
N VAL A 34 4.42 0.81 -11.41
CA VAL A 34 3.65 1.61 -12.39
C VAL A 34 3.96 3.11 -12.27
N LEU A 35 4.10 3.60 -11.04
CA LEU A 35 4.38 5.02 -10.75
C LEU A 35 5.87 5.34 -10.73
N GLN A 36 6.74 4.35 -10.97
CA GLN A 36 8.18 4.50 -10.97
C GLN A 36 8.75 5.10 -9.66
N CYS A 37 8.15 4.73 -8.53
CA CYS A 37 8.54 5.22 -7.21
C CYS A 37 9.50 4.24 -6.52
N ASP A 38 10.37 4.76 -5.66
CA ASP A 38 11.31 3.91 -4.90
C ASP A 38 10.66 3.28 -3.66
N ARG A 39 9.63 3.92 -3.10
CA ARG A 39 8.92 3.47 -1.89
C ARG A 39 7.43 3.76 -1.99
N CYS A 40 6.62 2.84 -1.47
CA CYS A 40 5.19 3.03 -1.28
C CYS A 40 4.79 2.51 0.10
N PHE A 41 3.85 3.18 0.76
CA PHE A 41 3.32 2.72 2.05
C PHE A 41 1.85 3.08 2.18
N LEU A 42 1.11 2.27 2.94
CA LEU A 42 -0.26 2.56 3.34
C LEU A 42 -0.28 3.03 4.79
N TYR A 43 -0.62 4.31 4.97
CA TYR A 43 -0.79 4.91 6.29
C TYR A 43 -2.26 4.88 6.72
N LEU A 44 -2.52 4.36 7.92
CA LEU A 44 -3.82 4.39 8.55
C LEU A 44 -3.81 5.45 9.67
N ARG A 45 -4.79 6.34 9.68
CA ARG A 45 -5.02 7.30 10.76
C ARG A 45 -6.33 6.99 11.45
N ASN A 46 -6.30 6.77 12.75
CA ASN A 46 -7.50 6.66 13.58
C ASN A 46 -7.89 8.07 14.06
N PRO A 47 -9.04 8.62 13.63
CA PRO A 47 -9.43 9.98 14.01
C PRO A 47 -9.86 10.10 15.48
N GLN A 48 -10.35 9.02 16.11
CA GLN A 48 -10.77 9.03 17.51
C GLN A 48 -9.58 9.04 18.46
N THR A 49 -8.62 8.13 18.27
CA THR A 49 -7.43 8.04 19.13
C THR A 49 -6.31 8.98 18.70
N LYS A 50 -6.42 9.57 17.50
CA LYS A 50 -5.39 10.38 16.83
C LYS A 50 -4.08 9.62 16.61
N LEU A 51 -4.10 8.29 16.67
CA LEU A 51 -2.93 7.47 16.37
C LEU A 51 -2.87 7.19 14.87
N GLY A 52 -1.66 7.07 14.34
CA GLY A 52 -1.40 6.56 13.01
C GLY A 52 -0.47 5.37 13.02
N LYS A 53 -0.53 4.57 11.95
CA LYS A 53 0.44 3.50 11.70
C LYS A 53 0.64 3.28 10.22
N ILE A 54 1.76 2.66 9.88
CA ILE A 54 2.00 2.14 8.53
C ILE A 54 1.56 0.68 8.52
N ALA A 55 0.46 0.40 7.82
CA ALA A 55 -0.12 -0.94 7.77
C ALA A 55 0.61 -1.84 6.76
N HIS A 56 1.08 -1.25 5.67
CA HIS A 56 1.83 -1.95 4.63
C HIS A 56 2.88 -1.03 4.05
N TRP A 57 3.98 -1.62 3.59
CA TRP A 57 5.08 -0.89 2.99
C TRP A 57 5.74 -1.74 1.91
N TRP A 58 6.34 -1.06 0.95
CA TRP A 58 7.14 -1.66 -0.10
C TRP A 58 8.30 -0.73 -0.44
N ARG A 59 9.45 -1.34 -0.75
CA ARG A 59 10.64 -0.68 -1.27
C ARG A 59 11.08 -1.40 -2.53
N ARG A 60 11.54 -0.63 -3.53
CA ARG A 60 12.03 -1.16 -4.80
C ARG A 60 13.24 -2.08 -4.64
N ASN A 61 14.13 -1.78 -3.69
CA ASN A 61 15.30 -2.60 -3.38
C ASN A 61 15.74 -2.43 -1.92
N GLN A 62 16.64 -3.29 -1.46
CA GLN A 62 17.11 -3.33 -0.07
C GLN A 62 18.06 -2.20 0.32
N GLN A 63 18.57 -1.40 -0.63
CA GLN A 63 19.42 -0.25 -0.32
C GLN A 63 18.61 0.90 0.29
N LEU A 64 17.29 0.90 0.06
CA LEU A 64 16.38 1.87 0.65
C LEU A 64 16.11 1.51 2.11
N PRO A 65 16.12 2.50 3.03
CA PRO A 65 15.88 2.27 4.44
C PRO A 65 14.60 1.49 4.69
N GLU A 66 14.69 0.53 5.60
CA GLU A 66 13.54 -0.19 6.09
C GLU A 66 12.70 0.69 7.01
N MET A 67 11.38 0.55 6.90
CA MET A 67 10.45 1.33 7.70
C MET A 67 10.04 0.48 8.90
N THR A 68 10.50 0.86 10.08
CA THR A 68 10.30 0.08 11.32
C THR A 68 9.05 0.46 12.08
N ASP A 69 8.42 1.59 11.77
CA ASP A 69 7.29 2.12 12.54
C ASP A 69 5.95 1.57 12.06
N THR A 70 5.64 0.34 12.51
CA THR A 70 4.44 -0.42 12.14
C THR A 70 3.35 -0.41 13.23
N ASP A 71 3.67 0.15 14.41
CA ASP A 71 2.75 0.27 15.54
C ASP A 71 1.93 1.55 15.49
N TRP A 72 0.81 1.58 16.22
CA TRP A 72 -0.01 2.77 16.39
C TRP A 72 0.69 3.80 17.29
N ARG A 73 1.02 4.96 16.72
CA ARG A 73 1.74 6.04 17.43
C ARG A 73 1.15 7.42 17.08
N LEU A 74 1.37 8.41 17.94
CA LEU A 74 0.84 9.78 17.77
C LEU A 74 1.52 10.52 16.63
#